data_AF-A0A2R4PI15-F1
#
_entry.id   AF-A0A2R4PI15-F1
#
_cell.length_a   1.000
_cell.length_b   1.000
_cell.length_c   1.000
_cell.angle_alpha   90.00
_cell.angle_beta   90.00
_cell.angle_gamma   90.00
#
_symmetry.space_group_name_H-M   'P 1'
#
loop_
_entity.id
_entity.type
_entity.pdbx_description
1 polymer ?
#
loop_
_entity_poly.entity_id
_entity_poly.type
_entity_poly.pdbx_seq_one_letter_code
_entity_poly.pdbx_strand_id
1 'polypeptide(L)'
;MYQGLYEKISKATGILTVFLGEEKISQGSCFCFLPIGAVLTAAHVVTGRMPIKHEDVIDPNVKYFIKFPNIPVLEYRVDFCAVTIQVEGLLNPIQIDLAMLLPKQNYNVRYPVIEAYSTPPLLGEEVFMAGYSDELEVPFLVDKIIDRQYEGVADFLNEMERGYLADMTGPLIKRAVVGNSRKVLAENTNSKIELKCDIFYLDNAVHSGASGGPIVNHSGNVVGIITQRAMTDASQNDIPSLRVPSGSAVGISLEVLSMIDRLRSS
;
A
#
# COMPACT_ATOMS: atom_id res chain seq x y z
N MET A 1 24.17 11.75 -0.22
CA MET A 1 23.70 11.93 1.17
C MET A 1 22.67 10.87 1.58
N TYR A 2 21.68 10.51 0.74
CA TYR A 2 20.63 9.54 1.11
C TYR A 2 20.75 8.14 0.50
N GLN A 3 21.90 7.76 -0.04
CA GLN A 3 22.05 6.48 -0.76
C GLN A 3 21.64 5.27 0.10
N GLY A 4 22.17 5.16 1.33
CA GLY A 4 21.84 4.05 2.22
C GLY A 4 20.35 4.01 2.62
N LEU A 5 19.71 5.18 2.73
CA LEU A 5 18.27 5.28 2.98
C LEU A 5 17.47 4.76 1.78
N TYR A 6 17.81 5.20 0.57
CA TYR A 6 17.15 4.75 -0.66
C TYR A 6 17.33 3.24 -0.87
N GLU A 7 18.51 2.69 -0.61
CA GLU A 7 18.75 1.25 -0.70
C GLU A 7 17.93 0.46 0.33
N LYS A 8 17.81 0.95 1.57
CA LYS A 8 16.98 0.33 2.61
C LYS A 8 15.50 0.31 2.20
N ILE A 9 14.97 1.47 1.79
CA ILE A 9 13.58 1.62 1.36
C ILE A 9 13.29 0.75 0.14
N SER A 10 14.18 0.78 -0.86
CA SER A 10 14.01 0.05 -2.12
C SER A 10 13.88 -1.45 -1.89
N LYS A 11 14.77 -2.03 -1.07
CA LYS A 11 14.74 -3.47 -0.74
C LYS A 11 13.47 -3.86 0.02
N ALA A 12 13.00 -3.01 0.92
CA ALA A 12 11.88 -3.30 1.80
C ALA A 12 10.50 -3.01 1.19
N THR A 13 10.44 -2.40 0.01
CA THR A 13 9.20 -2.05 -0.69
C THR A 13 8.92 -3.10 -1.77
N GLY A 14 7.75 -3.73 -1.69
CA GLY A 14 7.31 -4.76 -2.63
C GLY A 14 6.11 -4.30 -3.45
N ILE A 15 5.89 -4.99 -4.57
CA ILE A 15 4.65 -4.88 -5.35
C ILE A 15 3.68 -5.94 -4.86
N LEU A 16 2.43 -5.55 -4.61
CA LEU A 16 1.32 -6.44 -4.30
C LEU A 16 0.44 -6.52 -5.55
N THR A 17 0.18 -7.73 -6.02
CA THR A 17 -0.80 -8.02 -7.07
C THR A 17 -1.89 -8.93 -6.53
N VAL A 18 -3.13 -8.64 -6.89
CA VAL A 18 -4.31 -9.38 -6.43
C VAL A 18 -5.02 -9.97 -7.63
N PHE A 19 -5.28 -11.27 -7.57
CA PHE A 19 -5.95 -12.02 -8.62
C PHE A 19 -7.26 -12.61 -8.11
N LEU A 20 -8.30 -12.57 -8.94
CA LEU A 20 -9.52 -13.35 -8.77
C LEU A 20 -9.56 -14.41 -9.87
N GLY A 21 -9.31 -15.68 -9.50
CA GLY A 21 -8.99 -16.70 -10.49
C GLY A 21 -7.69 -16.39 -11.21
N GLU A 22 -7.77 -16.13 -12.52
CA GLU A 22 -6.62 -15.78 -13.37
C GLU A 22 -6.60 -14.28 -13.76
N GLU A 23 -7.59 -13.50 -13.33
CA GLU A 23 -7.68 -12.07 -13.64
C GLU A 23 -7.02 -11.23 -12.55
N LYS A 24 -6.09 -10.35 -12.93
CA LYS A 24 -5.52 -9.35 -12.02
C LYS A 24 -6.54 -8.24 -11.77
N ILE A 25 -7.12 -8.21 -10.58
CA ILE A 25 -8.15 -7.24 -10.19
C ILE A 25 -7.57 -5.98 -9.53
N SER A 26 -6.34 -6.06 -9.01
CA SER A 26 -5.72 -4.94 -8.30
C SER A 26 -4.20 -5.06 -8.27
N GLN A 27 -3.54 -3.91 -8.18
CA GLN A 27 -2.10 -3.79 -8.01
C GLN A 27 -1.78 -2.57 -7.16
N GLY A 28 -0.81 -2.71 -6.28
CA GLY A 28 -0.29 -1.61 -5.48
C GLY A 28 1.06 -1.94 -4.86
N SER A 29 1.42 -1.19 -3.85
CA SER A 29 2.68 -1.31 -3.13
C SER A 29 2.46 -1.80 -1.71
N CYS A 30 3.51 -2.35 -1.12
CA CYS A 30 3.54 -2.78 0.28
C CYS A 30 4.96 -2.67 0.82
N PHE A 31 5.13 -2.87 2.12
CA PHE A 31 6.45 -3.00 2.74
C PHE A 31 6.46 -4.05 3.84
N CYS A 32 7.59 -4.73 3.98
CA CYS A 32 7.79 -5.71 5.04
C CYS A 32 8.28 -5.03 6.32
N PHE A 33 7.54 -5.18 7.42
CA PHE A 33 7.85 -4.52 8.68
C PHE A 33 8.18 -5.47 9.84
N LEU A 34 7.98 -6.79 9.65
CA LEU A 34 8.37 -7.81 10.63
C LEU A 34 9.27 -8.90 10.02
N PRO A 35 10.23 -9.47 10.78
CA PRO A 35 11.11 -10.55 10.31
C PRO A 35 10.38 -11.81 9.83
N ILE A 36 9.14 -12.01 10.26
CA ILE A 36 8.29 -13.13 9.81
C ILE A 36 7.72 -12.93 8.39
N GLY A 37 8.03 -11.80 7.74
CA GLY A 37 7.54 -11.47 6.41
C GLY A 37 6.20 -10.75 6.38
N ALA A 38 5.71 -10.27 7.53
CA ALA A 38 4.46 -9.51 7.58
C ALA A 38 4.61 -8.19 6.83
N VAL A 39 3.60 -7.86 6.03
CA VAL A 39 3.57 -6.63 5.22
C VAL A 39 2.40 -5.75 5.58
N LEU A 40 2.57 -4.45 5.41
CA LEU A 40 1.47 -3.48 5.42
C LEU A 40 1.23 -2.94 4.01
N THR A 41 -0.02 -2.64 3.71
CA THR A 41 -0.49 -2.03 2.46
C THR A 41 -1.82 -1.32 2.69
N ALA A 42 -2.36 -0.68 1.65
CA ALA A 42 -3.69 -0.08 1.69
C ALA A 42 -4.76 -1.17 1.49
N ALA A 43 -5.88 -1.06 2.22
CA ALA A 43 -6.96 -2.05 2.16
C ALA A 43 -7.66 -2.07 0.79
N HIS A 44 -7.75 -0.93 0.11
CA HIS A 44 -8.34 -0.88 -1.23
C HIS A 44 -7.48 -1.60 -2.26
N VAL A 45 -6.16 -1.70 -2.04
CA VAL A 45 -5.29 -2.51 -2.90
C VAL A 45 -5.64 -3.99 -2.73
N VAL A 46 -5.88 -4.44 -1.50
CA VAL A 46 -6.26 -5.83 -1.18
C VAL A 46 -7.62 -6.20 -1.78
N THR A 47 -8.59 -5.28 -1.77
CA THR A 47 -9.95 -5.57 -2.27
C THR A 47 -10.20 -5.14 -3.72
N GLY A 48 -9.28 -4.36 -4.31
CA GLY A 48 -9.42 -3.76 -5.64
C GLY A 48 -10.48 -2.66 -5.73
N ARG A 49 -10.99 -2.15 -4.59
CA ARG A 49 -12.10 -1.18 -4.59
C ARG A 49 -12.20 -0.35 -3.32
N MET A 50 -13.01 0.70 -3.42
CA MET A 50 -13.58 1.45 -2.29
C MET A 50 -15.09 1.58 -2.49
N PRO A 51 -15.95 1.45 -1.45
CA PRO A 51 -15.62 1.08 -0.08
C PRO A 51 -15.11 -0.36 0.07
N ILE A 52 -14.38 -0.64 1.15
CA ILE A 52 -13.80 -1.96 1.44
C ILE A 52 -14.91 -2.92 1.81
N LYS A 53 -14.90 -4.14 1.25
CA LYS A 53 -15.80 -5.19 1.70
C LYS A 53 -15.06 -6.46 2.06
N HIS A 54 -15.47 -7.04 3.18
CA HIS A 54 -14.84 -8.24 3.71
C HIS A 54 -15.09 -9.49 2.85
N GLU A 55 -16.18 -9.50 2.07
CA GLU A 55 -16.50 -10.56 1.12
C GLU A 55 -15.38 -10.80 0.07
N ASP A 56 -14.67 -9.74 -0.33
CA ASP A 56 -13.60 -9.84 -1.34
C ASP A 56 -12.35 -10.57 -0.80
N VAL A 57 -12.19 -10.58 0.52
CA VAL A 57 -11.02 -11.17 1.19
C VAL A 57 -11.23 -12.65 1.50
N ILE A 58 -12.49 -13.06 1.70
CA ILE A 58 -12.85 -14.45 2.05
C ILE A 58 -13.16 -15.31 0.83
N ASP A 59 -13.18 -14.74 -0.38
CA ASP A 59 -13.39 -15.50 -1.61
C ASP A 59 -12.25 -16.53 -1.79
N PRO A 60 -12.54 -17.84 -1.92
CA PRO A 60 -11.50 -18.85 -2.05
C PRO A 60 -10.68 -18.76 -3.34
N ASN A 61 -11.14 -18.00 -4.33
CA ASN A 61 -10.45 -17.80 -5.61
C ASN A 61 -9.54 -16.57 -5.60
N VAL A 62 -9.57 -15.76 -4.53
CA VAL A 62 -8.68 -14.61 -4.41
C VAL A 62 -7.26 -15.07 -4.04
N LYS A 63 -6.26 -14.54 -4.72
CA LYS A 63 -4.85 -14.79 -4.44
C LYS A 63 -4.08 -13.49 -4.33
N TYR A 64 -3.18 -13.42 -3.36
CA TYR A 64 -2.34 -12.27 -3.09
C TYR A 64 -0.89 -12.65 -3.35
N PHE A 65 -0.25 -11.99 -4.30
CA PHE A 65 1.16 -12.21 -4.62
C PHE A 65 1.97 -10.96 -4.29
N ILE A 66 3.07 -11.16 -3.58
CA ILE A 66 4.00 -10.09 -3.25
C ILE A 66 5.36 -10.42 -3.81
N LYS A 67 5.95 -9.41 -4.44
CA LYS A 67 7.29 -9.49 -4.99
C LYS A 67 8.14 -8.33 -4.45
N PHE A 68 9.18 -8.70 -3.70
CA PHE A 68 10.26 -7.78 -3.33
C PHE A 68 11.41 -7.91 -4.33
N PRO A 69 12.25 -6.86 -4.48
CA PRO A 69 13.46 -6.96 -5.30
C PRO A 69 14.35 -8.12 -4.84
N ASN A 70 14.75 -8.98 -5.78
CA ASN A 70 15.63 -10.14 -5.53
C ASN A 70 15.08 -11.24 -4.59
N ILE A 71 13.79 -11.25 -4.29
CA ILE A 71 13.12 -12.34 -3.56
C ILE A 71 12.10 -12.97 -4.50
N PRO A 72 11.94 -14.30 -4.59
CA PRO A 72 10.91 -14.90 -5.45
C PRO A 72 9.52 -14.34 -5.16
N VAL A 73 8.60 -14.40 -6.13
CA VAL A 73 7.18 -14.08 -5.88
C VAL A 73 6.66 -15.03 -4.81
N LEU A 74 6.03 -14.48 -3.77
CA LEU A 74 5.48 -15.26 -2.66
C LEU A 74 3.97 -15.05 -2.58
N GLU A 75 3.24 -16.10 -2.19
CA GLU A 75 1.82 -16.01 -1.91
C GLU A 75 1.59 -15.61 -0.45
N TYR A 76 0.63 -14.71 -0.27
CA TYR A 76 0.26 -14.15 1.02
C TYR A 76 -1.20 -14.44 1.34
N ARG A 77 -1.53 -14.37 2.63
CA ARG A 77 -2.90 -14.37 3.15
C ARG A 77 -3.14 -13.08 3.90
N VAL A 78 -4.37 -12.59 3.83
CA VAL A 78 -4.79 -11.41 4.59
C VAL A 78 -4.93 -11.79 6.07
N ASP A 79 -4.35 -10.97 6.94
CA ASP A 79 -4.43 -11.12 8.39
C ASP A 79 -5.45 -10.13 8.99
N PHE A 80 -5.45 -8.89 8.50
CA PHE A 80 -6.61 -7.99 8.63
C PHE A 80 -6.73 -7.10 7.39
N CYS A 81 -7.94 -6.66 7.06
CA CYS A 81 -8.21 -5.74 5.97
C CYS A 81 -9.25 -4.71 6.42
N ALA A 82 -8.82 -3.46 6.47
CA ALA A 82 -9.50 -2.31 7.05
C ALA A 82 -9.79 -2.43 8.56
N VAL A 83 -9.66 -1.29 9.25
CA VAL A 83 -10.20 -1.14 10.61
C VAL A 83 -11.48 -0.34 10.50
N THR A 84 -12.59 -1.00 10.85
CA THR A 84 -13.94 -0.46 10.67
C THR A 84 -14.54 -0.08 12.02
N ILE A 85 -15.02 1.16 12.14
CA ILE A 85 -15.73 1.64 13.33
C ILE A 85 -17.05 2.29 12.93
N GLN A 86 -18.14 1.78 13.50
CA GLN A 86 -19.45 2.43 13.39
C GLN A 86 -19.55 3.51 14.45
N VAL A 87 -19.71 4.77 14.03
CA VAL A 87 -19.93 5.90 14.95
C VAL A 87 -21.40 6.28 14.90
N GLU A 88 -21.97 6.63 16.05
CA GLU A 88 -23.34 7.14 16.14
C GLU A 88 -23.50 8.42 15.31
N GLY A 89 -24.55 8.51 14.51
CA GLY A 89 -24.81 9.64 13.62
C GLY A 89 -24.20 9.53 12.22
N LEU A 90 -23.37 8.54 11.94
CA LEU A 90 -22.91 8.25 10.58
C LEU A 90 -23.75 7.16 9.93
N LEU A 91 -24.17 7.38 8.68
CA LEU A 91 -24.92 6.41 7.89
C LEU A 91 -24.09 5.16 7.55
N ASN A 92 -22.78 5.32 7.43
CA ASN A 92 -21.84 4.26 7.08
C ASN A 92 -20.67 4.28 8.09
N PRO A 93 -20.05 3.12 8.35
CA PRO A 93 -18.91 3.07 9.25
C PRO A 93 -17.69 3.76 8.61
N ILE A 94 -16.81 4.27 9.47
CA ILE A 94 -15.50 4.75 9.06
C ILE A 94 -14.60 3.54 8.81
N GLN A 95 -13.95 3.50 7.65
CA GLN A 95 -12.98 2.47 7.28
C GLN A 95 -11.60 3.09 7.15
N ILE A 96 -10.65 2.64 7.97
CA ILE A 96 -9.25 2.98 7.81
C ILE A 96 -8.66 2.07 6.73
N ASP A 97 -8.12 2.71 5.70
CA ASP A 97 -7.58 2.06 4.50
C ASP A 97 -6.19 1.45 4.76
N LEU A 98 -6.14 0.46 5.65
CA LEU A 98 -4.92 -0.24 6.05
C LEU A 98 -5.21 -1.74 6.09
N ALA A 99 -4.30 -2.55 5.56
CA ALA A 99 -4.35 -4.00 5.64
C ALA A 99 -2.97 -4.57 5.99
N MET A 100 -2.99 -5.72 6.65
CA MET A 100 -1.80 -6.54 6.90
C MET A 100 -1.95 -7.89 6.25
N LEU A 101 -0.88 -8.35 5.61
CA LEU A 101 -0.79 -9.68 5.05
C LEU A 101 0.40 -10.43 5.66
N LEU A 102 0.24 -11.75 5.76
CA LEU A 102 1.26 -12.68 6.21
C LEU A 102 1.60 -13.65 5.08
N PRO A 103 2.85 -14.14 4.99
CA PRO A 103 3.18 -15.20 4.07
C PRO A 103 2.24 -16.40 4.29
N LYS A 104 1.73 -16.97 3.19
CA LYS A 104 0.77 -18.11 3.27
C LYS A 104 1.42 -19.35 3.89
N GLN A 105 2.73 -19.47 3.75
CA GLN A 105 3.57 -20.52 4.32
C GLN A 105 4.96 -19.97 4.65
N ASN A 106 5.79 -20.80 5.29
CA ASN A 106 7.19 -20.46 5.49
C ASN A 106 8.00 -20.74 4.21
N TYR A 107 8.50 -19.69 3.56
CA TYR A 107 9.23 -19.76 2.30
C TYR A 107 10.75 -19.91 2.44
N ASN A 108 11.30 -19.98 3.65
CA ASN A 108 12.75 -20.03 3.91
C ASN A 108 13.54 -18.92 3.16
N VAL A 109 13.02 -17.70 3.22
CA VAL A 109 13.66 -16.50 2.66
C VAL A 109 14.02 -15.52 3.76
N ARG A 110 15.00 -14.66 3.49
CA ARG A 110 15.31 -13.52 4.36
C ARG A 110 14.50 -12.31 3.91
N TYR A 111 13.49 -11.95 4.68
CA TYR A 111 12.63 -10.80 4.37
C TYR A 111 13.37 -9.46 4.56
N PRO A 112 13.12 -8.45 3.69
CA PRO A 112 13.78 -7.17 3.75
C PRO A 112 12.97 -6.23 4.66
N VAL A 113 13.28 -6.26 5.96
CA VAL A 113 12.50 -5.54 6.97
C VAL A 113 12.87 -4.05 7.01
N ILE A 114 11.85 -3.19 7.09
CA ILE A 114 11.98 -1.78 7.48
C ILE A 114 11.14 -1.52 8.75
N GLU A 115 11.73 -0.86 9.75
CA GLU A 115 11.03 -0.57 11.01
C GLU A 115 9.86 0.37 10.78
N ALA A 116 8.75 0.11 11.47
CA ALA A 116 7.51 0.87 11.36
C ALA A 116 7.10 1.42 12.73
N TYR A 117 6.91 2.73 12.83
CA TYR A 117 6.57 3.44 14.07
C TYR A 117 5.17 4.01 13.99
N SER A 118 4.48 3.95 15.12
CA SER A 118 3.11 4.48 15.29
C SER A 118 3.06 6.00 15.31
N THR A 119 4.19 6.68 15.55
CA THR A 119 4.26 8.14 15.63
C THR A 119 4.12 8.76 14.24
N PRO A 120 3.11 9.60 14.00
CA PRO A 120 2.95 10.29 12.72
C PRO A 120 4.05 11.34 12.49
N PRO A 121 4.32 11.71 11.23
CA PRO A 121 5.28 12.78 10.93
C PRO A 121 4.72 14.15 11.32
N LEU A 122 5.60 15.10 11.61
CA LEU A 122 5.24 16.47 11.99
C LEU A 122 4.95 17.34 10.77
N LEU A 123 4.15 18.39 10.97
CA LEU A 123 3.94 19.42 9.94
C LEU A 123 5.29 20.06 9.56
N GLY A 124 5.58 20.14 8.26
CA GLY A 124 6.84 20.66 7.74
C GLY A 124 8.01 19.66 7.75
N GLU A 125 7.81 18.42 8.22
CA GLU A 125 8.83 17.37 8.16
C GLU A 125 9.02 16.86 6.72
N GLU A 126 10.27 16.70 6.28
CA GLU A 126 10.59 15.99 5.03
C GLU A 126 10.50 14.47 5.26
N VAL A 127 9.80 13.81 4.34
CA VAL A 127 9.60 12.37 4.29
C VAL A 127 9.90 11.82 2.89
N PHE A 128 10.10 10.52 2.82
CA PHE A 128 10.36 9.76 1.60
C PHE A 128 9.20 8.80 1.36
N MET A 129 8.52 8.95 0.25
CA MET A 129 7.46 8.05 -0.21
C MET A 129 8.06 7.05 -1.20
N ALA A 130 7.75 5.77 -1.06
CA ALA A 130 8.18 4.76 -2.02
C ALA A 130 7.01 3.89 -2.49
N GLY A 131 7.03 3.51 -3.76
CA GLY A 131 6.06 2.59 -4.31
C GLY A 131 6.27 2.32 -5.80
N TYR A 132 5.59 1.31 -6.31
CA TYR A 132 5.53 0.94 -7.71
C TYR A 132 4.49 1.79 -8.43
N SER A 133 4.77 3.09 -8.52
CA SER A 133 3.94 4.07 -9.23
C SER A 133 3.73 3.66 -10.68
N ASP A 134 2.55 3.93 -11.24
CA ASP A 134 2.23 3.68 -12.65
C ASP A 134 3.08 4.50 -13.63
N GLU A 135 3.92 5.40 -13.10
CA GLU A 135 4.98 6.11 -13.83
C GLU A 135 6.15 5.21 -14.24
N LEU A 136 6.26 4.02 -13.66
CA LEU A 136 7.32 3.06 -13.98
C LEU A 136 6.92 2.22 -15.19
N GLU A 137 7.79 2.20 -16.21
CA GLU A 137 7.65 1.31 -17.36
C GLU A 137 8.74 0.24 -17.34
N VAL A 138 8.40 -0.96 -17.80
CA VAL A 138 9.37 -2.05 -17.95
C VAL A 138 10.43 -1.62 -18.98
N PRO A 139 11.73 -1.66 -18.63
CA PRO A 139 12.79 -1.31 -19.56
C PRO A 139 12.71 -2.12 -20.86
N PHE A 140 13.02 -1.49 -21.99
CA PHE A 140 13.08 -2.11 -23.32
C PHE A 140 11.77 -2.67 -23.88
N LEU A 141 10.63 -2.48 -23.19
CA LEU A 141 9.31 -2.95 -23.64
C LEU A 141 9.33 -4.43 -24.02
N VAL A 142 9.99 -5.25 -23.20
CA VAL A 142 10.22 -6.69 -23.48
C VAL A 142 8.92 -7.41 -23.82
N ASP A 143 7.82 -7.06 -23.15
CA ASP A 143 6.46 -7.54 -23.40
C ASP A 143 5.95 -7.30 -24.84
N LYS A 144 6.46 -6.27 -25.50
CA LYS A 144 6.09 -5.88 -26.87
C LYS A 144 7.00 -6.44 -27.95
N ILE A 145 8.24 -6.80 -27.58
CA ILE A 145 9.27 -7.25 -28.54
C ILE A 145 9.54 -8.75 -28.47
N ILE A 146 9.09 -9.44 -27.42
CA ILE A 146 9.29 -10.87 -27.25
C ILE A 146 8.43 -11.70 -28.23
N ASP A 147 9.03 -12.72 -28.84
CA ASP A 147 8.30 -13.68 -29.67
C ASP A 147 7.43 -14.58 -28.79
N ARG A 148 6.11 -14.40 -28.85
CA ARG A 148 5.14 -15.16 -28.04
C ARG A 148 5.12 -16.66 -28.34
N GLN A 149 5.71 -17.09 -29.45
CA GLN A 149 5.79 -18.51 -29.81
C GLN A 149 7.06 -19.19 -29.28
N TYR A 150 8.01 -18.42 -28.73
CA TYR A 150 9.24 -18.96 -28.19
C TYR A 150 8.98 -19.73 -26.88
N GLU A 151 9.69 -20.84 -26.70
CA GLU A 151 9.55 -21.72 -25.55
C GLU A 151 9.82 -20.97 -24.23
N GLY A 152 8.93 -21.09 -23.25
CA GLY A 152 9.04 -20.43 -21.95
C GLY A 152 8.52 -18.98 -21.89
N VAL A 153 8.08 -18.37 -23.01
CA VAL A 153 7.56 -16.99 -23.00
C VAL A 153 6.22 -16.87 -22.28
N ALA A 154 5.37 -17.90 -22.34
CA ALA A 154 4.10 -17.90 -21.60
C ALA A 154 4.36 -17.83 -20.07
N ASP A 155 5.31 -18.60 -19.57
CA ASP A 155 5.69 -18.58 -18.15
C ASP A 155 6.32 -17.24 -17.76
N PHE A 156 7.19 -16.70 -18.62
CA PHE A 156 7.77 -15.38 -18.42
C PHE A 156 6.70 -14.28 -18.32
N LEU A 157 5.74 -14.25 -19.25
CA LEU A 157 4.65 -13.26 -19.22
C LEU A 157 3.74 -13.42 -17.99
N ASN A 158 3.50 -14.66 -17.54
CA ASN A 158 2.76 -14.90 -16.31
C ASN A 158 3.50 -14.37 -15.08
N GLU A 159 4.82 -14.56 -15.01
CA GLU A 159 5.65 -13.97 -13.94
C GLU A 159 5.74 -12.44 -14.06
N MET A 160 5.66 -11.89 -15.28
CA MET A 160 5.54 -10.45 -15.49
C MET A 160 4.34 -9.85 -14.77
N GLU A 161 3.18 -10.49 -14.90
CA GLU A 161 1.93 -10.06 -14.27
C GLU A 161 1.94 -10.15 -12.74
N ARG A 162 2.78 -11.02 -12.16
CA ARG A 162 2.85 -11.26 -10.70
C ARG A 162 3.84 -10.37 -9.96
N GLY A 163 4.52 -9.45 -10.64
CA GLY A 163 5.35 -8.44 -9.98
C GLY A 163 6.79 -8.33 -10.48
N TYR A 164 7.11 -8.84 -11.67
CA TYR A 164 8.43 -8.70 -12.30
C TYR A 164 8.98 -7.26 -12.34
N LEU A 165 8.09 -6.26 -12.38
CA LEU A 165 8.44 -4.84 -12.28
C LEU A 165 9.39 -4.56 -11.09
N ALA A 166 9.21 -5.27 -9.97
CA ALA A 166 10.05 -5.13 -8.79
C ALA A 166 11.53 -5.46 -9.02
N ASP A 167 11.85 -6.41 -9.90
CA ASP A 167 13.24 -6.74 -10.22
C ASP A 167 13.84 -5.81 -11.28
N MET A 168 12.99 -5.25 -12.15
CA MET A 168 13.45 -4.48 -13.31
C MET A 168 13.63 -2.99 -13.03
N THR A 169 12.77 -2.41 -12.20
CA THR A 169 12.79 -0.96 -11.95
C THR A 169 13.14 -0.61 -10.51
N GLY A 170 12.77 -1.49 -9.56
CA GLY A 170 12.62 -1.10 -8.16
C GLY A 170 11.49 -0.08 -7.96
N PRO A 171 11.19 0.31 -6.71
CA PRO A 171 10.18 1.31 -6.42
C PRO A 171 10.67 2.72 -6.76
N LEU A 172 9.76 3.59 -7.17
CA LEU A 172 10.03 5.01 -7.31
C LEU A 172 10.02 5.66 -5.92
N ILE A 173 11.12 6.31 -5.55
CA ILE A 173 11.26 7.00 -4.25
C ILE A 173 11.21 8.51 -4.47
N LYS A 174 10.19 9.17 -3.93
CA LYS A 174 9.99 10.62 -4.00
C LYS A 174 10.13 11.25 -2.62
N ARG A 175 10.73 12.44 -2.57
CA ARG A 175 10.74 13.28 -1.37
C ARG A 175 9.48 14.13 -1.34
N ALA A 176 8.97 14.39 -0.15
CA ALA A 176 7.88 15.31 0.09
C ALA A 176 8.00 15.94 1.47
N VAL A 177 7.33 17.06 1.67
CA VAL A 177 7.13 17.71 2.96
C VAL A 177 5.68 17.51 3.40
N VAL A 178 5.47 17.29 4.70
CA VAL A 178 4.13 17.28 5.28
C VAL A 178 3.53 18.68 5.25
N GLY A 179 2.64 18.92 4.28
CA GLY A 179 1.97 20.21 4.09
C GLY A 179 0.73 20.38 4.96
N ASN A 180 0.10 19.28 5.40
CA ASN A 180 -1.04 19.31 6.31
C ASN A 180 -1.13 17.99 7.10
N SER A 181 -1.65 18.06 8.32
CA SER A 181 -1.93 16.87 9.14
C SER A 181 -3.20 17.09 9.98
N ARG A 182 -4.07 16.08 10.03
CA ARG A 182 -5.30 16.08 10.81
C ARG A 182 -5.45 14.76 11.54
N LYS A 183 -5.63 14.86 12.85
CA LYS A 183 -5.95 13.73 13.70
C LYS A 183 -7.42 13.37 13.56
N VAL A 184 -7.69 12.10 13.31
CA VAL A 184 -9.01 11.49 13.29
C VAL A 184 -9.17 10.71 14.58
N LEU A 185 -10.22 11.04 15.32
CA LEU A 185 -10.66 10.33 16.51
C LEU A 185 -12.08 9.88 16.26
N ALA A 186 -12.31 8.58 16.36
CA ALA A 186 -13.63 7.98 16.23
C ALA A 186 -13.83 7.01 17.40
N GLU A 187 -14.97 7.12 18.07
CA GLU A 187 -15.28 6.28 19.23
C GLU A 187 -16.65 5.63 19.04
N ASN A 188 -16.73 4.37 19.48
CA ASN A 188 -18.00 3.68 19.67
C ASN A 188 -18.09 3.29 21.14
N THR A 189 -18.93 4.02 21.88
CA THR A 189 -19.14 3.86 23.32
C THR A 189 -19.75 2.51 23.68
N ASN A 190 -20.58 1.93 22.80
CA ASN A 190 -21.22 0.63 23.02
C ASN A 190 -20.21 -0.51 22.95
N SER A 191 -19.31 -0.49 21.96
CA SER A 191 -18.25 -1.49 21.82
C SER A 191 -16.97 -1.15 22.59
N LYS A 192 -16.90 0.04 23.21
CA LYS A 192 -15.70 0.60 23.88
C LYS A 192 -14.47 0.59 22.97
N ILE A 193 -14.68 0.87 21.68
CA ILE A 193 -13.63 0.93 20.67
C ILE A 193 -13.30 2.39 20.42
N GLU A 194 -12.03 2.76 20.55
CA GLU A 194 -11.48 4.05 20.16
C GLU A 194 -10.52 3.84 18.98
N LEU A 195 -10.77 4.55 17.89
CA LEU A 195 -9.94 4.59 16.71
C LEU A 195 -9.23 5.93 16.64
N LYS A 196 -7.91 5.87 16.50
CA LYS A 196 -7.03 7.03 16.37
C LYS A 196 -6.05 6.84 15.23
N CYS A 197 -6.03 7.80 14.32
CA CYS A 197 -5.02 7.89 13.26
C CYS A 197 -4.86 9.33 12.79
N ASP A 198 -3.73 9.64 12.17
CA ASP A 198 -3.49 10.92 11.53
C ASP A 198 -3.57 10.75 10.02
N ILE A 199 -4.33 11.61 9.36
CA ILE A 199 -4.36 11.77 7.91
C ILE A 199 -3.51 12.97 7.58
N PHE A 200 -2.52 12.80 6.72
CA PHE A 200 -1.61 13.87 6.35
C PHE A 200 -1.42 13.98 4.84
N TYR A 201 -1.20 15.21 4.38
CA TYR A 201 -1.00 15.55 2.98
C TYR A 201 0.47 15.86 2.76
N LEU A 202 1.01 15.25 1.71
CA LEU A 202 2.37 15.40 1.26
C LEU A 202 2.39 16.24 -0.01
N ASP A 203 3.30 17.20 -0.11
CA ASP A 203 3.40 18.18 -1.19
C ASP A 203 3.92 17.62 -2.54
N ASN A 204 3.95 16.29 -2.68
CA ASN A 204 4.34 15.61 -3.90
C ASN A 204 3.32 14.51 -4.23
N ALA A 205 3.10 14.29 -5.52
CA ALA A 205 2.13 13.34 -6.02
C ALA A 205 2.76 11.96 -6.28
N VAL A 206 1.94 10.93 -6.07
CA VAL A 206 2.20 9.55 -6.45
C VAL A 206 0.98 9.01 -7.21
N HIS A 207 1.20 8.07 -8.14
CA HIS A 207 0.12 7.45 -8.91
C HIS A 207 -0.41 6.19 -8.21
N SER A 208 -1.51 5.63 -8.72
CA SER A 208 -2.29 4.56 -8.09
C SER A 208 -1.45 3.37 -7.65
N GLY A 209 -0.51 2.91 -8.48
CA GLY A 209 0.36 1.78 -8.14
C GLY A 209 1.26 1.98 -6.90
N ALA A 210 1.49 3.22 -6.46
CA ALA A 210 2.24 3.50 -5.24
C ALA A 210 1.42 3.33 -3.95
N SER A 211 0.10 3.18 -4.05
CA SER A 211 -0.79 3.03 -2.89
C SER A 211 -0.42 1.80 -2.06
N GLY A 212 -0.41 1.94 -0.74
CA GLY A 212 0.08 0.95 0.22
C GLY A 212 1.59 0.98 0.46
N GLY A 213 2.35 1.76 -0.32
CA GLY A 213 3.79 1.94 -0.15
C GLY A 213 4.15 2.73 1.12
N PRO A 214 5.39 2.58 1.63
CA PRO A 214 5.79 3.22 2.88
C PRO A 214 6.03 4.72 2.72
N ILE A 215 5.74 5.46 3.79
CA ILE A 215 6.17 6.84 4.01
C ILE A 215 7.22 6.81 5.12
N VAL A 216 8.42 7.26 4.84
CA VAL A 216 9.63 7.03 5.64
C VAL A 216 10.24 8.36 6.07
N ASN A 217 10.62 8.50 7.33
CA ASN A 217 11.30 9.69 7.84
C ASN A 217 12.81 9.67 7.56
N HIS A 218 13.53 10.72 7.94
CA HIS A 218 14.99 10.81 7.77
C HIS A 218 15.78 9.71 8.50
N SER A 219 15.23 9.15 9.58
CA SER A 219 15.85 8.04 10.32
C SER A 219 15.71 6.69 9.60
N GLY A 220 14.95 6.63 8.50
CA GLY A 220 14.70 5.40 7.76
C GLY A 220 13.65 4.50 8.40
N ASN A 221 12.72 5.08 9.16
CA ASN A 221 11.60 4.39 9.78
C ASN A 221 10.31 4.77 9.06
N VAL A 222 9.45 3.79 8.83
CA VAL A 222 8.11 4.01 8.27
C VAL A 222 7.24 4.68 9.33
N VAL A 223 6.61 5.80 8.97
CA VAL A 223 5.73 6.60 9.82
C VAL A 223 4.28 6.66 9.31
N GLY A 224 4.03 6.03 8.17
CA GLY A 224 2.71 5.90 7.58
C GLY A 224 2.72 5.14 6.26
N ILE A 225 1.54 4.99 5.67
CA ILE A 225 1.36 4.40 4.34
C ILE A 225 0.74 5.40 3.38
N ILE A 226 1.08 5.27 2.10
CA ILE A 226 0.40 5.97 1.01
C ILE A 226 -0.98 5.34 0.85
N THR A 227 -2.05 6.12 0.78
CA THR A 227 -3.40 5.59 0.54
C THR A 227 -3.96 6.04 -0.79
N GLN A 228 -3.86 7.33 -1.11
CA GLN A 228 -4.42 7.84 -2.35
C GLN A 228 -3.69 9.10 -2.81
N ARG A 229 -3.87 9.41 -4.09
CA ARG A 229 -3.60 10.74 -4.61
C ARG A 229 -4.76 11.66 -4.23
N ALA A 230 -4.45 12.85 -3.74
CA ALA A 230 -5.50 13.83 -3.47
C ALA A 230 -6.13 14.32 -4.78
N MET A 231 -7.42 14.66 -4.72
CA MET A 231 -8.20 15.08 -5.89
C MET A 231 -8.70 16.51 -5.66
N THR A 232 -8.60 17.34 -6.68
CA THR A 232 -9.16 18.68 -6.72
C THR A 232 -10.51 18.64 -7.44
N ASP A 233 -11.51 19.29 -6.86
CA ASP A 233 -12.79 19.51 -7.51
C ASP A 233 -12.58 20.48 -8.68
N ALA A 234 -12.87 20.00 -9.89
CA ALA A 234 -12.83 20.77 -11.12
C ALA A 234 -14.20 20.75 -11.80
N SER A 235 -15.27 20.63 -10.99
CA SER A 235 -16.65 20.57 -11.45
C SER A 235 -16.96 21.71 -12.43
N GLN A 236 -17.59 21.32 -13.53
CA GLN A 236 -18.11 22.23 -14.54
C GLN A 236 -19.62 22.02 -14.64
N ASN A 237 -20.35 23.00 -15.17
CA ASN A 237 -21.81 22.88 -15.32
C ASN A 237 -22.23 21.62 -16.08
N ASP A 238 -21.46 21.24 -17.11
CA ASP A 238 -21.74 20.06 -17.94
C ASP A 238 -21.21 18.75 -17.32
N ILE A 239 -20.24 18.84 -16.40
CA ILE A 239 -19.65 17.69 -15.71
C ILE A 239 -19.45 18.04 -14.22
N PRO A 240 -20.52 18.03 -13.41
CA PRO A 240 -20.47 18.43 -12.00
C PRO A 240 -19.62 17.49 -11.13
N SER A 241 -19.34 16.28 -11.60
CA SER A 241 -18.53 15.28 -10.91
C SER A 241 -17.05 15.30 -11.33
N LEU A 242 -16.63 16.26 -12.16
CA LEU A 242 -15.26 16.31 -12.66
C LEU A 242 -14.29 16.55 -11.50
N ARG A 243 -13.37 15.59 -11.32
CA ARG A 243 -12.27 15.69 -10.36
C ARG A 243 -10.96 15.48 -11.09
N VAL A 244 -9.99 16.32 -10.80
CA VAL A 244 -8.65 16.21 -11.37
C VAL A 244 -7.65 15.85 -10.29
N PRO A 245 -6.60 15.09 -10.62
CA PRO A 245 -5.48 14.85 -9.71
C PRO A 245 -4.90 16.14 -9.16
N SER A 246 -4.68 16.20 -7.85
CA SER A 246 -3.87 17.26 -7.26
C SER A 246 -2.38 16.89 -7.25
N GLY A 247 -1.53 17.86 -6.98
CA GLY A 247 -0.09 17.67 -6.80
C GLY A 247 0.31 17.01 -5.47
N SER A 248 -0.64 16.44 -4.71
CA SER A 248 -0.41 15.93 -3.36
C SER A 248 -0.79 14.46 -3.19
N ALA A 249 -0.03 13.77 -2.35
CA ALA A 249 -0.36 12.43 -1.87
C ALA A 249 -0.99 12.50 -0.46
N VAL A 250 -1.82 11.51 -0.14
CA VAL A 250 -2.44 11.34 1.17
C VAL A 250 -1.83 10.13 1.86
N GLY A 251 -1.34 10.35 3.08
CA GLY A 251 -0.86 9.30 3.97
C GLY A 251 -1.75 9.10 5.18
N ILE A 252 -1.73 7.89 5.73
CA ILE A 252 -2.34 7.57 7.02
C ILE A 252 -1.25 7.05 7.96
N SER A 253 -1.28 7.48 9.22
CA SER A 253 -0.33 7.04 10.25
C SER A 253 -0.57 5.59 10.70
N LEU A 254 0.45 5.00 11.30
CA LEU A 254 0.40 3.61 11.78
C LEU A 254 -0.13 3.47 13.23
N GLU A 255 -0.67 4.54 13.81
CA GLU A 255 -1.14 4.55 15.20
C GLU A 255 -2.22 3.50 15.48
N VAL A 256 -3.04 3.21 14.45
CA VAL A 256 -4.10 2.20 14.50
C VAL A 256 -3.59 0.78 14.79
N LEU A 257 -2.32 0.47 14.51
CA LEU A 257 -1.74 -0.84 14.81
C LEU A 257 -1.79 -1.15 16.32
N SER A 258 -1.59 -0.14 17.17
CA SER A 258 -1.66 -0.28 18.63
C SER A 258 -3.05 -0.68 19.13
N MET A 259 -4.10 -0.32 18.38
CA MET A 259 -5.48 -0.70 18.66
C MET A 259 -5.71 -2.17 18.26
N ILE A 260 -5.21 -2.58 17.10
CA ILE A 260 -5.32 -3.96 16.61
C ILE A 260 -4.64 -4.93 17.58
N ASP A 261 -3.44 -4.60 18.06
CA ASP A 261 -2.71 -5.43 19.03
C ASP A 261 -3.49 -5.59 20.34
N ARG A 262 -4.13 -4.52 20.82
CA ARG A 262 -5.00 -4.56 22.00
C ARG A 262 -6.22 -5.45 21.80
N LEU A 263 -6.89 -5.34 20.65
CA LEU A 263 -8.07 -6.17 20.31
C LEU A 263 -7.74 -7.66 20.18
N ARG A 264 -6.50 -8.01 19.83
CA ARG A 264 -6.04 -9.41 19.72
C ARG A 264 -5.59 -10.00 21.05
N SER A 265 -5.25 -9.15 22.01
CA SER A 265 -4.78 -9.56 23.33
C SER A 265 -5.91 -9.72 24.35
N SER A 266 -7.13 -9.31 24.00
CA SER A 266 -8.36 -9.44 24.78
C SER A 266 -9.18 -10.66 24.37
#